data_AF-A0A7C6TUD8-F1
#
_entry.id   AF-A0A7C6TUD8-F1
#
_cell.length_a   1.000
_cell.length_b   1.000
_cell.length_c   1.000
_cell.angle_alpha   90.00
_cell.angle_beta   90.00
_cell.angle_gamma   90.00
#
_symmetry.space_group_name_H-M   'P 1'
#
loop_
_entity.id
_entity.type
_entity.pdbx_description
1 polymer ?
#
loop_
_entity_poly.entity_id
_entity_poly.type
_entity_poly.pdbx_seq_one_letter_code
_entity_poly.pdbx_strand_id
1 'polypeptide(L)'
;GIQGYNLTPELATRLDLEPKEGILIARVYEHSPAAMAGLRGATREVVVGNSRLLVGGDVIVEIEGHPIPDNAALRQVLETQTRVGQEVEIVYYRQNERMTTRVVLTEQER
;
A
#
# COMPACT_ATOMS: atom_id res chain seq x y z
N GLY A 1 8.99 4.34 2.51
CA GLY A 1 8.59 5.53 1.73
C GLY A 1 7.09 5.75 1.60
N ILE A 2 6.25 5.03 2.36
CA ILE A 2 4.80 5.25 2.39
C ILE A 2 4.30 5.32 3.83
N GLN A 3 3.12 5.90 4.01
CA GLN A 3 2.29 5.72 5.19
C GLN A 3 0.95 5.14 4.72
N GLY A 4 0.45 4.13 5.42
CA GLY A 4 -0.81 3.48 5.06
C GLY A 4 -1.49 2.80 6.24
N TYR A 5 -2.67 2.26 5.98
CA TYR A 5 -3.50 1.58 6.96
C TYR A 5 -3.92 0.21 6.42
N ASN A 6 -4.23 -0.73 7.32
CA ASN A 6 -4.85 -2.00 6.90
C ASN A 6 -6.22 -1.69 6.27
N LEU A 7 -6.43 -2.21 5.06
CA LEU A 7 -7.74 -2.27 4.45
C LEU A 7 -8.45 -3.50 5.01
N THR A 8 -9.51 -3.29 5.80
CA THR A 8 -10.37 -4.39 6.26
C THR A 8 -11.52 -4.61 5.28
N PRO A 9 -12.14 -5.81 5.25
CA PRO A 9 -13.29 -6.05 4.37
C PRO A 9 -14.46 -5.08 4.59
N GLU A 10 -14.68 -4.65 5.84
CA GLU A 10 -15.67 -3.63 6.18
C GLU A 10 -15.32 -2.27 5.56
N LEU A 11 -14.06 -1.83 5.69
CA LEU A 11 -13.60 -0.58 5.12
C LEU A 11 -13.63 -0.61 3.58
N ALA A 12 -13.19 -1.72 2.96
CA ALA A 12 -13.27 -1.92 1.52
C ALA A 12 -14.71 -1.79 1.01
N THR A 13 -15.66 -2.42 1.69
CA THR A 13 -17.09 -2.33 1.36
C THR A 13 -17.61 -0.90 1.46
N ARG A 14 -17.24 -0.16 2.53
CA ARG A 14 -17.65 1.25 2.69
C ARG A 14 -17.05 2.19 1.66
N LEU A 15 -15.87 1.88 1.16
CA LEU A 15 -15.14 2.69 0.17
C LEU A 15 -15.37 2.24 -1.27
N ASP A 16 -16.21 1.21 -1.48
CA ASP A 16 -16.48 0.60 -2.79
C ASP A 16 -15.20 0.15 -3.51
N LEU A 17 -14.32 -0.52 -2.77
CA LEU A 17 -13.06 -1.03 -3.28
C LEU A 17 -13.19 -2.50 -3.70
N GLU A 18 -12.61 -2.81 -4.86
CA GLU A 18 -12.47 -4.17 -5.37
C GLU A 18 -11.66 -5.08 -4.42
N PRO A 19 -10.43 -4.71 -4.01
CA PRO A 19 -9.69 -5.50 -3.02
C PRO A 19 -10.39 -5.48 -1.66
N LYS A 20 -10.51 -6.64 -1.02
CA LYS A 20 -11.13 -6.78 0.31
C LYS A 20 -10.15 -6.57 1.46
N GLU A 21 -8.87 -6.78 1.19
CA GLU A 21 -7.77 -6.68 2.13
C GLU A 21 -6.53 -6.12 1.43
N GLY A 22 -5.58 -5.61 2.20
CA GLY A 22 -4.45 -4.87 1.64
C GLY A 22 -3.91 -3.76 2.54
N ILE A 23 -2.95 -3.02 2.00
CA ILE A 23 -2.47 -1.77 2.60
C ILE A 23 -2.95 -0.59 1.75
N LEU A 24 -3.90 0.18 2.28
CA LEU A 24 -4.33 1.43 1.67
C LEU A 24 -3.27 2.50 1.92
N ILE A 25 -2.69 3.05 0.85
CA ILE A 25 -1.67 4.08 0.92
C ILE A 25 -2.32 5.44 1.22
N ALA A 26 -2.04 5.96 2.40
CA ALA A 26 -2.49 7.28 2.85
C ALA A 26 -1.57 8.38 2.30
N ARG A 27 -0.25 8.17 2.37
CA ARG A 27 0.76 9.12 1.89
C ARG A 27 1.91 8.37 1.22
N VAL A 28 2.47 9.01 0.20
CA VAL A 28 3.75 8.63 -0.40
C VAL A 28 4.71 9.79 -0.16
N TYR A 29 5.87 9.51 0.42
CA TYR A 29 6.86 10.55 0.67
C TYR A 29 7.57 10.92 -0.63
N GLU A 30 7.76 12.23 -0.86
CA GLU A 30 8.49 12.72 -2.03
C GLU A 30 9.90 12.14 -2.08
N HIS A 31 10.42 11.93 -3.30
CA HIS A 31 11.75 11.34 -3.55
C HIS A 31 11.95 9.93 -2.95
N SER A 32 10.90 9.29 -2.43
CA SER A 32 10.98 7.91 -1.94
C SER A 32 10.91 6.90 -3.09
N PRO A 33 11.36 5.64 -2.87
CA PRO A 33 11.23 4.61 -3.89
C PRO A 33 9.80 4.36 -4.34
N ALA A 34 8.83 4.49 -3.43
CA ALA A 34 7.41 4.37 -3.76
C ALA A 34 6.94 5.49 -4.69
N ALA A 35 7.41 6.73 -4.50
CA ALA A 35 7.13 7.84 -5.40
C ALA A 35 7.76 7.61 -6.78
N MET A 36 9.02 7.16 -6.82
CA MET A 36 9.72 6.85 -8.07
C MET A 36 9.04 5.72 -8.86
N ALA A 37 8.48 4.74 -8.15
CA ALA A 37 7.70 3.65 -8.74
C ALA A 37 6.27 4.05 -9.15
N GLY A 38 5.90 5.33 -8.96
CA GLY A 38 4.61 5.87 -9.37
C GLY A 38 3.43 5.47 -8.49
N LEU A 39 3.67 4.98 -7.26
CA LEU A 39 2.62 4.76 -6.28
C LEU A 39 2.03 6.10 -5.81
N ARG A 40 0.74 6.09 -5.49
CA ARG A 40 -0.05 7.28 -5.15
C ARG A 40 -0.67 7.15 -3.77
N GLY A 41 -0.56 8.22 -3.00
CA GLY A 41 -1.25 8.38 -1.73
C GLY A 41 -2.70 8.81 -1.93
N ALA A 42 -3.39 9.01 -0.81
CA ALA A 42 -4.76 9.44 -0.78
C ALA A 42 -5.00 10.77 -1.52
N THR A 43 -6.18 10.88 -2.11
CA THR A 43 -6.62 12.06 -2.88
C THR A 43 -7.70 12.86 -2.15
N ARG A 44 -8.30 12.29 -1.11
CA ARG A 44 -9.36 12.94 -0.32
C ARG A 44 -9.38 12.44 1.12
N GLU A 45 -10.00 13.22 1.99
CA GLU A 45 -10.30 12.84 3.37
C GLU A 45 -11.78 12.45 3.50
N VAL A 46 -12.05 11.39 4.26
CA VAL A 46 -13.42 10.97 4.61
C VAL A 46 -13.54 10.73 6.10
N VAL A 47 -14.76 10.83 6.61
CA VAL A 47 -15.09 10.46 7.99
C VAL A 47 -15.72 9.07 8.01
N VAL A 48 -15.10 8.14 8.73
CA VAL A 48 -15.62 6.79 8.95
C VAL A 48 -15.78 6.58 10.46
N GLY A 49 -17.03 6.56 10.92
CA GLY A 49 -17.34 6.59 12.34
C GLY A 49 -16.84 7.89 12.99
N ASN A 50 -15.96 7.77 13.99
CA ASN A 50 -15.35 8.91 14.68
C ASN A 50 -13.95 9.27 14.15
N SER A 51 -13.47 8.61 13.09
CA SER A 51 -12.11 8.75 12.57
C SER A 51 -12.11 9.44 11.21
N ARG A 52 -11.14 10.35 11.01
CA ARG A 52 -10.81 10.94 9.71
C ARG A 52 -9.77 10.07 9.02
N LEU A 53 -10.08 9.59 7.82
CA LEU A 53 -9.22 8.73 7.02
C LEU A 53 -8.87 9.39 5.70
N LEU A 54 -7.60 9.29 5.33
CA LEU A 54 -7.11 9.63 4.01
C LEU A 54 -7.33 8.44 3.07
N VAL A 55 -8.09 8.64 2.00
CA VAL A 55 -8.52 7.58 1.07
C VAL A 55 -8.36 7.99 -0.41
N GLY A 56 -8.54 7.02 -1.30
CA GLY A 56 -8.42 7.22 -2.75
C GLY A 56 -6.98 7.20 -3.27
N GLY A 57 -6.07 6.61 -2.50
CA GLY A 57 -4.73 6.22 -2.95
C GLY A 57 -4.73 4.77 -3.44
N ASP A 58 -3.53 4.26 -3.70
CA ASP A 58 -3.37 2.86 -4.13
C ASP A 58 -3.58 1.89 -2.95
N VAL A 59 -3.97 0.65 -3.26
CA VAL A 59 -4.08 -0.45 -2.29
C VAL A 59 -3.09 -1.55 -2.67
N ILE A 60 -2.05 -1.75 -1.87
CA ILE A 60 -1.09 -2.84 -2.08
C ILE A 60 -1.72 -4.14 -1.61
N VAL A 61 -1.66 -5.18 -2.44
CA VAL A 61 -2.25 -6.50 -2.15
C VAL A 61 -1.24 -7.64 -2.24
N GLU A 62 -0.10 -7.44 -2.90
CA GLU A 62 0.90 -8.47 -3.12
C GLU A 62 2.29 -7.85 -3.26
N ILE A 63 3.31 -8.54 -2.78
CA ILE A 63 4.72 -8.22 -3.01
C ILE A 63 5.45 -9.53 -3.34
N GLU A 64 6.16 -9.58 -4.47
CA GLU A 64 6.91 -10.78 -4.91
C GLU A 64 6.05 -12.07 -4.88
N GLY A 65 4.80 -12.02 -5.34
CA GLY A 65 3.91 -13.19 -5.31
C GLY A 65 3.31 -13.51 -3.93
N HIS A 66 3.69 -12.79 -2.87
CA HIS A 66 3.18 -13.02 -1.52
C HIS A 66 2.01 -12.10 -1.21
N PRO A 67 0.83 -12.64 -0.82
CA PRO A 67 -0.32 -11.85 -0.42
C PRO A 67 0.00 -10.95 0.78
N ILE A 68 -0.46 -9.70 0.72
CA ILE A 68 -0.33 -8.70 1.78
C ILE A 68 -1.73 -8.32 2.28
N PRO A 69 -2.39 -9.16 3.09
CA PRO A 69 -3.71 -8.83 3.64
C PRO A 69 -3.65 -7.69 4.67
N ASP A 70 -2.51 -7.54 5.35
CA ASP A 70 -2.34 -6.58 6.44
C ASP A 70 -0.87 -6.16 6.65
N ASN A 71 -0.67 -5.24 7.61
CA ASN A 71 0.63 -4.72 7.96
C ASN A 71 1.58 -5.77 8.59
N ALA A 72 1.06 -6.85 9.17
CA ALA A 72 1.90 -7.91 9.72
C ALA A 72 2.52 -8.73 8.58
N ALA A 73 1.71 -9.11 7.58
CA ALA A 73 2.19 -9.75 6.36
C ALA A 73 3.17 -8.86 5.59
N LEU A 74 2.88 -7.55 5.46
CA LEU A 74 3.80 -6.60 4.84
C LEU A 74 5.18 -6.62 5.51
N ARG A 75 5.22 -6.47 6.85
CA ARG A 75 6.48 -6.50 7.60
C ARG A 75 7.20 -7.83 7.43
N GLN A 76 6.48 -8.94 7.56
CA GLN A 76 7.06 -10.27 7.41
C GLN A 76 7.69 -10.46 6.02
N VAL A 77 7.02 -10.05 4.94
CA VAL A 77 7.56 -10.16 3.58
C VAL A 77 8.80 -9.30 3.43
N LEU A 78 8.75 -8.04 3.88
CA LEU A 78 9.91 -7.15 3.82
C LEU A 78 11.11 -7.68 4.62
N GLU A 79 10.86 -8.28 5.79
CA GLU A 79 11.92 -8.81 6.68
C GLU A 79 12.52 -10.14 6.20
N THR A 80 11.70 -11.03 5.61
CA THR A 80 12.10 -12.42 5.36
C THR A 80 12.31 -12.76 3.89
N GLN A 81 11.63 -12.05 2.98
CA GLN A 81 11.65 -12.35 1.55
C GLN A 81 12.40 -11.29 0.73
N THR A 82 12.84 -10.20 1.36
CA THR A 82 13.46 -9.08 0.65
C THR A 82 14.75 -8.59 1.31
N ARG A 83 15.53 -7.78 0.58
CA ARG A 83 16.78 -7.17 1.05
C ARG A 83 16.83 -5.71 0.65
N VAL A 84 17.55 -4.89 1.42
CA VAL A 84 17.85 -3.50 1.02
C VAL A 84 18.61 -3.51 -0.31
N GLY A 85 18.22 -2.61 -1.21
CA GLY A 85 18.70 -2.52 -2.58
C GLY A 85 18.03 -3.48 -3.56
N GLN A 86 17.20 -4.42 -3.10
CA GLN A 86 16.46 -5.32 -3.97
C GLN A 86 15.32 -4.59 -4.68
N GLU A 87 15.19 -4.78 -6.00
CA GLU A 87 13.98 -4.42 -6.73
C GLU A 87 12.91 -5.50 -6.50
N VAL A 88 11.73 -5.08 -6.05
CA VAL A 88 10.59 -5.97 -5.81
C VAL A 88 9.38 -5.57 -6.65
N GLU A 89 8.66 -6.55 -7.17
CA GLU A 89 7.37 -6.41 -7.81
C GLU A 89 6.28 -6.21 -6.76
N ILE A 90 5.47 -5.17 -6.96
CA ILE A 90 4.31 -4.85 -6.12
C ILE A 90 3.06 -4.88 -6.99
N VAL A 91 2.08 -5.67 -6.58
CA VAL A 91 0.74 -5.62 -7.13
C VAL A 91 -0.12 -4.73 -6.25
N TYR A 92 -0.81 -3.80 -6.88
CA TYR A 92 -1.70 -2.86 -6.22
C TYR A 92 -2.98 -2.63 -7.02
N TYR A 93 -3.99 -2.08 -6.38
CA TYR A 93 -5.18 -1.56 -7.02
C TYR A 93 -5.16 -0.05 -7.05
N ARG A 94 -5.52 0.53 -8.19
CA ARG A 94 -5.78 1.96 -8.35
C ARG A 94 -7.10 2.13 -9.07
N GLN A 95 -8.03 2.86 -8.48
CA GLN A 95 -9.39 3.03 -9.04
C GLN A 95 -10.04 1.68 -9.41
N ASN A 96 -9.87 0.67 -8.55
CA ASN A 96 -10.35 -0.71 -8.74
C ASN A 96 -9.72 -1.48 -9.92
N GLU A 97 -8.70 -0.93 -10.57
CA GLU A 97 -7.90 -1.65 -11.57
C GLU A 97 -6.66 -2.28 -10.92
N ARG A 98 -6.41 -3.57 -11.18
CA ARG A 98 -5.21 -4.28 -10.72
C ARG A 98 -4.02 -3.87 -11.58
N MET A 99 -2.99 -3.35 -10.94
CA MET A 99 -1.77 -2.84 -11.56
C MET A 99 -0.54 -3.48 -10.92
N THR A 100 0.59 -3.39 -11.62
CA THR A 100 1.89 -3.86 -11.15
C THR A 100 2.94 -2.76 -11.33
N THR A 101 3.84 -2.62 -10.37
CA THR A 101 5.02 -1.76 -10.48
C THR A 101 6.22 -2.42 -9.81
N ARG A 102 7.42 -1.90 -10.07
CA ARG A 102 8.65 -2.34 -9.41
C ARG A 102 9.19 -1.24 -8.52
N VAL A 103 9.63 -1.63 -7.32
CA VAL A 103 10.14 -0.71 -6.30
C VAL A 103 11.50 -1.20 -5.83
N VAL A 104 12.50 -0.32 -5.85
CA VAL A 104 13.80 -0.61 -5.21
C VAL A 104 13.68 -0.34 -3.71
N LEU A 105 13.84 -1.38 -2.89
CA LEU A 105 13.76 -1.25 -1.45
C LEU A 105 14.97 -0.50 -0.92
N THR A 106 14.74 0.52 -0.11
CA THR A 106 15.79 1.25 0.60
C THR A 106 15.62 1.04 2.09
N GLU A 107 16.71 1.25 2.83
CA GLU A 107 16.62 1.29 4.28
C GLU A 107 15.66 2.41 4.71
N GLN A 108 14.88 2.15 5.75
CA GLN A 108 14.02 3.17 6.32
C GLN A 108 14.89 4.08 7.19
N GLU A 109 15.16 5.29 6.70
CA GLU A 109 15.75 6.37 7.52
C GLU A 109 14.83 6.56 8.75
N ARG A 110 15.40 6.46 9.95
CA ARG A 110 14.66 6.57 11.22
C ARG A 110 14.34 8.02 11.57
#